data_AF-A0A1G7AG48-F1
#
_entry.id   AF-A0A1G7AG48-F1
#
_cell.length_a   1.000
_cell.length_b   1.000
_cell.length_c   1.000
_cell.angle_alpha   90.00
_cell.angle_beta   90.00
_cell.angle_gamma   90.00
#
_symmetry.space_group_name_H-M   'P 1'
#
loop_
_entity.id
_entity.type
_entity.pdbx_description
1 polymer ?
#
loop_
_entity_poly.entity_id
_entity_poly.type
_entity_poly.pdbx_seq_one_letter_code
_entity_poly.pdbx_strand_id
1 'polypeptide(L)'
;MPSVQVSGSIPSTLRENARPGEWVAGLTLTGDTGSLAAIEITGPNALNFTASWSPVLGLASLGIAAPVDYEYFAAAHLPTQLSFSLRFVFTDGSRQSPSTVYRVAVLDQDDAPPSSLQLLTGGSVTAGAIGSTIGTLSVTDPDSTGPFTFSFAEEDAWRFEVVGTTLKLKEGISLGLDEMPVHPLFVQVSDGRQSAGFTLMLTVEDPGRQASTVSVLAPEVPQAGFVLTSSSQAVTLHEAREVTAANSHGDELRQLMLAEGQEVWMPAVQTLRLADGWVDYDPAGPAARAAALHGALPGQESGGAALARIIEGAAAGQGWVDLAADLVLPALAGLEDTALVMTLYQSALHRVPDAGELALQLGRLASSVSRAQMVADLAGSDAALASVADPEGIWVGQALGGGAAWHMDTGGLGTGLLPAAGYPLGSAWLL
;
A
#
# COMPACT_ATOMS: atom_id res chain seq x y z
N MET A 1 -2.89 -61.65 1.04
CA MET A 1 -2.56 -60.29 1.49
C MET A 1 -3.44 -59.99 2.69
N PRO A 2 -2.88 -59.43 3.78
CA PRO A 2 -3.66 -58.95 4.91
C PRO A 2 -4.82 -58.06 4.45
N SER A 3 -5.97 -58.19 5.09
CA SER A 3 -7.13 -57.34 4.78
C SER A 3 -7.98 -57.10 6.01
N VAL A 4 -8.35 -55.84 6.20
CA VAL A 4 -9.26 -55.36 7.23
C VAL A 4 -10.56 -54.89 6.58
N GLN A 5 -11.68 -55.20 7.24
CA GLN A 5 -13.00 -54.68 6.92
C GLN A 5 -13.37 -53.60 7.95
N VAL A 6 -13.86 -52.47 7.45
CA VAL A 6 -14.26 -51.31 8.27
C VAL A 6 -15.78 -51.29 8.38
N SER A 7 -16.31 -51.14 9.59
CA SER A 7 -17.75 -51.03 9.83
C SER A 7 -18.05 -49.94 10.87
N GLY A 8 -19.25 -49.37 10.79
CA GLY A 8 -19.69 -48.26 11.64
C GLY A 8 -19.91 -46.97 10.85
N SER A 9 -20.26 -45.91 11.57
CA SER A 9 -20.48 -44.57 11.03
C SER A 9 -19.75 -43.54 11.88
N ILE A 10 -19.28 -42.47 11.24
CA ILE A 10 -18.71 -41.32 11.94
C ILE A 10 -19.77 -40.21 12.08
N PRO A 11 -19.66 -39.30 13.05
CA PRO A 11 -20.48 -38.09 13.06
C PRO A 11 -20.29 -37.31 11.75
N SER A 12 -21.39 -36.93 11.12
CA SER A 12 -21.38 -36.21 9.84
C SER A 12 -21.13 -34.70 10.00
N THR A 13 -21.04 -34.21 11.22
CA THR A 13 -20.86 -32.80 11.55
C THR A 13 -19.76 -32.62 12.58
N LEU A 14 -19.08 -31.49 12.49
CA LEU A 14 -18.05 -31.03 13.39
C LEU A 14 -18.35 -29.57 13.72
N ARG A 15 -18.47 -29.23 14.99
CA ARG A 15 -18.52 -27.82 15.41
C ARG A 15 -17.14 -27.20 15.19
N GLU A 16 -17.09 -26.00 14.65
CA GLU A 16 -15.83 -25.28 14.55
C GLU A 16 -15.21 -25.00 15.92
N ASN A 17 -13.93 -24.67 15.92
CA ASN A 17 -13.13 -24.41 17.11
C ASN A 17 -13.16 -25.54 18.17
N ALA A 18 -13.64 -26.73 17.78
CA ALA A 18 -13.70 -27.90 18.63
C ALA A 18 -12.30 -28.35 19.02
N ARG A 19 -12.13 -28.60 20.32
CA ARG A 19 -10.84 -29.02 20.89
C ARG A 19 -10.61 -30.52 20.69
N PRO A 20 -9.35 -31.00 20.76
CA PRO A 20 -9.07 -32.43 20.77
C PRO A 20 -9.89 -33.15 21.84
N GLY A 21 -10.71 -34.12 21.42
CA GLY A 21 -11.61 -34.89 22.27
C GLY A 21 -13.08 -34.44 22.25
N GLU A 22 -13.41 -33.27 21.71
CA GLU A 22 -14.81 -32.79 21.59
C GLU A 22 -15.53 -33.41 20.38
N TRP A 23 -14.78 -33.81 19.36
CA TRP A 23 -15.26 -34.65 18.27
C TRP A 23 -14.48 -35.97 18.26
N VAL A 24 -15.20 -37.07 18.36
CA VAL A 24 -14.64 -38.42 18.36
C VAL A 24 -15.54 -39.32 17.52
N ALA A 25 -14.94 -40.16 16.68
CA ALA A 25 -15.64 -41.20 15.94
C ALA A 25 -15.02 -42.57 16.19
N GLY A 26 -15.85 -43.59 16.39
CA GLY A 26 -15.41 -44.98 16.54
C GLY A 26 -15.75 -45.80 15.30
N LEU A 27 -14.77 -46.51 14.76
CA LEU A 27 -14.95 -47.48 13.68
C LEU A 27 -14.50 -48.86 14.14
N THR A 28 -15.31 -49.87 13.87
CA THR A 28 -14.98 -51.26 14.20
C THR A 28 -14.22 -51.88 13.05
N LEU A 29 -13.03 -52.43 13.36
CA LEU A 29 -12.20 -53.13 12.38
C LEU A 29 -12.30 -54.64 12.60
N THR A 30 -12.52 -55.39 11.52
CA THR A 30 -12.55 -56.86 11.52
C THR A 30 -11.65 -57.43 10.43
N GLY A 31 -11.39 -58.74 10.43
CA GLY A 31 -10.45 -59.37 9.50
C GLY A 31 -9.05 -59.53 10.12
N ASP A 32 -8.00 -59.26 9.34
CA ASP A 32 -6.61 -59.40 9.78
C ASP A 32 -6.11 -58.16 10.55
N THR A 33 -6.72 -57.91 11.72
CA THR A 33 -6.35 -56.77 12.58
C THR A 33 -5.11 -57.03 13.43
N GLY A 34 -4.67 -58.29 13.54
CA GLY A 34 -3.50 -58.69 14.32
C GLY A 34 -2.17 -58.29 13.66
N SER A 35 -2.15 -58.15 12.33
CA SER A 35 -1.00 -57.67 11.56
C SER A 35 -1.05 -56.16 11.27
N LEU A 36 -2.05 -55.43 11.80
CA LEU A 36 -2.20 -54.00 11.54
C LEU A 36 -1.16 -53.19 12.33
N ALA A 37 -0.28 -52.48 11.61
CA ALA A 37 0.78 -51.67 12.19
C ALA A 37 0.36 -50.20 12.38
N ALA A 38 -0.39 -49.62 11.44
CA ALA A 38 -0.83 -48.23 11.51
C ALA A 38 -2.13 -47.99 10.73
N ILE A 39 -2.87 -46.95 11.15
CA ILE A 39 -3.97 -46.36 10.40
C ILE A 39 -3.52 -44.95 9.99
N GLU A 40 -3.41 -44.72 8.69
CA GLU A 40 -3.09 -43.42 8.12
C GLU A 40 -4.36 -42.78 7.58
N ILE A 41 -4.47 -41.47 7.76
CA ILE A 41 -5.52 -40.67 7.15
C ILE A 41 -4.95 -40.04 5.87
N THR A 42 -5.72 -40.11 4.79
CA THR A 42 -5.34 -39.64 3.47
C THR A 42 -6.45 -38.76 2.88
N GLY A 43 -6.14 -37.97 1.85
CA GLY A 43 -7.08 -37.04 1.25
C GLY A 43 -6.83 -35.58 1.63
N PRO A 44 -7.64 -34.65 1.09
CA PRO A 44 -7.36 -33.21 1.14
C PRO A 44 -7.37 -32.63 2.55
N ASN A 45 -8.19 -33.17 3.46
CA ASN A 45 -8.32 -32.68 4.83
C ASN A 45 -7.69 -33.62 5.87
N ALA A 46 -6.77 -34.49 5.46
CA ALA A 46 -6.17 -35.48 6.36
C ALA A 46 -5.50 -34.86 7.59
N LEU A 47 -4.90 -33.68 7.44
CA LEU A 47 -4.20 -32.97 8.51
C LEU A 47 -5.13 -32.43 9.61
N ASN A 48 -6.44 -32.33 9.35
CA ASN A 48 -7.41 -31.90 10.35
C ASN A 48 -7.79 -33.04 11.32
N PHE A 49 -7.42 -34.28 11.02
CA PHE A 49 -7.86 -35.45 11.76
C PHE A 49 -6.69 -36.30 12.27
N THR A 50 -6.93 -37.03 13.34
CA THR A 50 -6.05 -38.07 13.89
C THR A 50 -6.76 -39.41 13.89
N ALA A 51 -6.00 -40.48 13.74
CA ALA A 51 -6.49 -41.85 13.93
C ALA A 51 -5.64 -42.55 14.99
N SER A 52 -6.29 -43.31 15.87
CA SER A 52 -5.64 -44.24 16.79
C SER A 52 -6.31 -45.60 16.71
N TRP A 53 -5.55 -46.65 17.02
CA TRP A 53 -6.01 -48.04 16.96
C TRP A 53 -5.84 -48.72 18.31
N SER A 54 -6.90 -49.35 18.81
CA SER A 54 -6.84 -50.19 20.01
C SER A 54 -7.05 -51.67 19.63
N PRO A 55 -5.97 -52.48 19.60
CA PRO A 55 -6.09 -53.90 19.27
C PRO A 55 -6.86 -54.70 20.32
N VAL A 56 -6.88 -54.22 21.58
CA VAL A 56 -7.64 -54.84 22.67
C VAL A 56 -9.14 -54.67 22.48
N LEU A 57 -9.57 -53.49 21.99
CA LEU A 57 -10.98 -53.16 21.80
C LEU A 57 -11.49 -53.46 20.39
N GLY A 58 -10.60 -53.75 19.43
CA GLY A 58 -10.98 -53.87 18.03
C GLY A 58 -11.51 -52.56 17.43
N LEU A 59 -11.13 -51.42 18.02
CA LEU A 59 -11.71 -50.10 17.71
C LEU A 59 -10.65 -49.14 17.18
N ALA A 60 -10.93 -48.56 16.01
CA ALA A 60 -10.24 -47.39 15.50
C ALA A 60 -10.97 -46.13 15.98
N SER A 61 -10.26 -45.22 16.63
CA SER A 61 -10.80 -43.94 17.07
C SER A 61 -10.26 -42.83 16.18
N LEU A 62 -11.16 -42.01 15.64
CA LEU A 62 -10.82 -40.80 14.91
C LEU A 62 -11.11 -39.59 15.80
N GLY A 63 -10.30 -38.55 15.65
CA GLY A 63 -10.43 -37.29 16.39
C GLY A 63 -9.91 -36.12 15.57
N ILE A 64 -9.98 -34.92 16.11
CA ILE A 64 -9.45 -33.70 15.50
C ILE A 64 -7.96 -33.54 15.86
N ALA A 65 -7.14 -33.19 14.88
CA ALA A 65 -5.72 -32.88 15.07
C ALA A 65 -5.47 -31.40 15.41
N ALA A 66 -6.25 -30.49 14.82
CA ALA A 66 -6.19 -29.07 15.06
C ALA A 66 -7.60 -28.46 14.92
N PRO A 67 -7.93 -27.41 15.70
CA PRO A 67 -9.19 -26.68 15.55
C PRO A 67 -9.43 -26.28 14.09
N VAL A 68 -10.68 -26.40 13.68
CA VAL A 68 -11.15 -26.03 12.34
C VAL A 68 -11.97 -24.77 12.51
N ASP A 69 -11.65 -23.74 11.74
CA ASP A 69 -12.29 -22.42 11.73
C ASP A 69 -13.14 -22.35 10.44
N TYR A 70 -14.43 -22.04 10.56
CA TYR A 70 -15.38 -22.04 9.45
C TYR A 70 -15.15 -20.85 8.51
N GLU A 71 -14.89 -19.67 9.08
CA GLU A 71 -14.68 -18.40 8.38
C GLU A 71 -13.46 -18.48 7.47
N TYR A 72 -12.45 -19.26 7.85
CA TYR A 72 -11.30 -19.55 6.99
C TYR A 72 -11.73 -20.18 5.65
N PHE A 73 -12.65 -21.15 5.66
CA PHE A 73 -13.13 -21.77 4.42
C PHE A 73 -13.98 -20.81 3.60
N ALA A 74 -14.84 -20.03 4.26
CA ALA A 74 -15.65 -19.01 3.61
C ALA A 74 -14.78 -17.96 2.90
N ALA A 75 -13.79 -17.40 3.60
CA ALA A 75 -12.86 -16.41 3.05
C ALA A 75 -12.02 -16.98 1.90
N ALA A 76 -11.55 -18.22 2.02
CA ALA A 76 -10.77 -18.89 0.98
C ALA A 76 -11.63 -19.47 -0.17
N HIS A 77 -12.96 -19.29 -0.14
CA HIS A 77 -13.91 -19.86 -1.10
C HIS A 77 -13.77 -21.40 -1.23
N LEU A 78 -13.46 -22.07 -0.12
CA LEU A 78 -13.29 -23.50 -0.02
C LEU A 78 -14.59 -24.17 0.47
N PRO A 79 -14.83 -25.45 0.14
CA PRO A 79 -15.97 -26.18 0.70
C PRO A 79 -15.85 -26.31 2.23
N THR A 80 -16.93 -25.99 2.96
CA THR A 80 -17.06 -26.18 4.42
C THR A 80 -17.34 -27.64 4.81
N GLN A 81 -17.08 -28.58 3.90
CA GLN A 81 -17.18 -30.02 4.13
C GLN A 81 -15.81 -30.65 4.00
N LEU A 82 -15.26 -31.11 5.12
CA LEU A 82 -14.00 -31.82 5.18
C LEU A 82 -14.16 -33.23 4.63
N SER A 83 -13.17 -33.69 3.87
CA SER A 83 -13.14 -35.04 3.33
C SER A 83 -11.81 -35.74 3.49
N PHE A 84 -11.87 -37.02 3.86
CA PHE A 84 -10.70 -37.88 4.03
C PHE A 84 -11.03 -39.36 3.80
N SER A 85 -10.01 -40.18 3.63
CA SER A 85 -10.07 -41.64 3.50
C SER A 85 -9.05 -42.29 4.43
N LEU A 86 -9.22 -43.58 4.71
CA LEU A 86 -8.30 -44.34 5.55
C LEU A 86 -7.39 -45.23 4.71
N ARG A 87 -6.13 -45.33 5.11
CA ARG A 87 -5.15 -46.29 4.57
C ARG A 87 -4.61 -47.12 5.72
N PHE A 88 -4.70 -48.43 5.60
CA PHE A 88 -4.21 -49.39 6.59
C PHE A 88 -2.84 -49.89 6.18
N VAL A 89 -1.88 -49.85 7.10
CA VAL A 89 -0.50 -50.34 6.91
C VAL A 89 -0.30 -51.56 7.79
N PHE A 90 0.17 -52.66 7.20
CA PHE A 90 0.40 -53.91 7.91
C PHE A 90 1.89 -54.08 8.27
N THR A 91 2.18 -54.97 9.23
CA THR A 91 3.54 -55.25 9.71
C THR A 91 4.46 -55.83 8.64
N ASP A 92 3.90 -56.43 7.59
CA ASP A 92 4.64 -56.93 6.42
C ASP A 92 4.95 -55.83 5.38
N GLY A 93 4.55 -54.58 5.66
CA GLY A 93 4.73 -53.42 4.78
C GLY A 93 3.67 -53.28 3.68
N SER A 94 2.73 -54.23 3.57
CA SER A 94 1.60 -54.12 2.63
C SER A 94 0.61 -53.05 3.09
N ARG A 95 -0.21 -52.53 2.15
CA ARG A 95 -1.14 -51.43 2.38
C ARG A 95 -2.50 -51.73 1.77
N GLN A 96 -3.57 -51.37 2.47
CA GLN A 96 -4.95 -51.43 1.97
C GLN A 96 -5.58 -50.03 2.04
N SER A 97 -6.15 -49.57 0.93
CA SER A 97 -6.87 -48.30 0.86
C SER A 97 -8.32 -48.56 0.40
N PRO A 98 -9.30 -48.67 1.31
CA PRO A 98 -10.70 -48.76 0.92
C PRO A 98 -11.16 -47.54 0.13
N SER A 99 -12.18 -47.71 -0.73
CA SER A 99 -12.74 -46.63 -1.54
C SER A 99 -13.67 -45.67 -0.78
N THR A 100 -13.90 -45.91 0.51
CA THR A 100 -14.76 -45.07 1.34
C THR A 100 -14.14 -43.70 1.53
N VAL A 101 -14.92 -42.66 1.21
CA VAL A 101 -14.60 -41.26 1.52
C VAL A 101 -15.53 -40.81 2.64
N TYR A 102 -14.94 -40.40 3.75
CA TYR A 102 -15.62 -39.80 4.87
C TYR A 102 -15.81 -38.31 4.63
N ARG A 103 -16.99 -37.80 5.00
CA ARG A 103 -17.37 -36.39 4.82
C ARG A 103 -17.91 -35.86 6.14
N VAL A 104 -17.37 -34.73 6.58
CA VAL A 104 -17.74 -34.08 7.85
C VAL A 104 -18.01 -32.61 7.55
N ALA A 105 -19.25 -32.17 7.72
CA ALA A 105 -19.61 -30.76 7.57
C ALA A 105 -19.15 -29.97 8.79
N VAL A 106 -18.46 -28.85 8.57
CA VAL A 106 -18.13 -27.90 9.63
C VAL A 106 -19.38 -27.06 9.90
N LEU A 107 -19.76 -26.95 11.17
CA LEU A 107 -20.87 -26.13 11.63
C LEU A 107 -20.33 -24.80 12.12
N ASP A 108 -20.72 -23.76 11.39
CA ASP A 108 -20.56 -22.33 11.68
C ASP A 108 -21.12 -21.97 13.06
N GLN A 109 -20.40 -21.12 13.76
CA GLN A 109 -20.78 -20.47 14.98
C GLN A 109 -20.41 -19.00 14.99
N ASP A 110 -21.34 -18.21 15.51
CA ASP A 110 -21.12 -16.83 15.94
C ASP A 110 -20.05 -16.78 17.06
N ASP A 111 -18.80 -16.58 16.62
CA ASP A 111 -17.60 -16.53 17.44
C ASP A 111 -16.58 -15.44 17.01
N ALA A 112 -16.86 -14.72 15.91
CA ALA A 112 -16.19 -13.52 15.48
C ALA A 112 -17.00 -12.27 15.89
N PRO A 113 -16.35 -11.21 16.40
CA PRO A 113 -17.03 -9.93 16.63
C PRO A 113 -17.26 -9.16 15.32
N PRO A 114 -18.10 -8.10 15.34
CA PRO A 114 -18.33 -7.27 14.17
C PRO A 114 -17.02 -6.65 13.68
N SER A 115 -16.90 -6.54 12.37
CA SER A 115 -15.69 -6.12 11.67
C SER A 115 -15.98 -5.00 10.66
N SER A 116 -14.93 -4.31 10.21
CA SER A 116 -15.01 -3.33 9.12
C SER A 116 -16.06 -2.22 9.29
N LEU A 117 -16.18 -1.65 10.50
CA LEU A 117 -17.00 -0.44 10.68
C LEU A 117 -16.38 0.72 9.90
N GLN A 118 -17.18 1.33 9.03
CA GLN A 118 -16.79 2.48 8.22
C GLN A 118 -17.98 3.40 7.93
N LEU A 119 -17.68 4.62 7.48
CA LEU A 119 -18.67 5.56 6.93
C LEU A 119 -18.72 5.38 5.41
N LEU A 120 -19.88 4.96 4.86
CA LEU A 120 -20.09 4.85 3.42
C LEU A 120 -20.23 6.21 2.74
N THR A 121 -20.79 7.18 3.46
CA THR A 121 -21.06 8.53 2.98
C THR A 121 -20.92 9.52 4.14
N GLY A 122 -20.58 10.77 3.83
CA GLY A 122 -20.43 11.83 4.81
C GLY A 122 -19.06 11.79 5.50
N GLY A 123 -19.06 11.96 6.82
CA GLY A 123 -17.83 12.06 7.63
C GLY A 123 -17.43 13.49 7.96
N SER A 124 -18.20 14.49 7.54
CA SER A 124 -18.01 15.88 7.96
C SER A 124 -19.28 16.52 8.49
N VAL A 125 -19.10 17.49 9.39
CA VAL A 125 -20.17 18.37 9.90
C VAL A 125 -19.65 19.80 9.99
N THR A 126 -20.50 20.76 9.67
CA THR A 126 -20.17 22.18 9.89
C THR A 126 -20.28 22.52 11.38
N ALA A 127 -19.28 23.19 11.94
CA ALA A 127 -19.31 23.65 13.33
C ALA A 127 -20.54 24.57 13.56
N GLY A 128 -21.21 24.37 14.68
CA GLY A 128 -22.44 25.07 15.05
C GLY A 128 -23.71 24.56 14.36
N ALA A 129 -23.61 23.60 13.42
CA ALA A 129 -24.79 23.00 12.81
C ALA A 129 -25.47 22.01 13.77
N ILE A 130 -26.73 22.30 14.12
CA ILE A 130 -27.47 21.57 15.17
C ILE A 130 -28.12 20.31 14.59
N GLY A 131 -27.96 19.18 15.26
CA GLY A 131 -28.60 17.91 14.92
C GLY A 131 -28.17 17.35 13.56
N SER A 132 -26.99 17.76 13.07
CA SER A 132 -26.51 17.40 11.74
C SER A 132 -26.32 15.90 11.56
N THR A 133 -26.72 15.42 10.39
CA THR A 133 -26.34 14.10 9.91
C THR A 133 -24.86 14.09 9.59
N ILE A 134 -24.12 13.13 10.15
CA ILE A 134 -22.68 12.97 9.90
C ILE A 134 -22.47 12.05 8.71
N GLY A 135 -23.20 10.94 8.65
CA GLY A 135 -23.01 9.97 7.58
C GLY A 135 -23.76 8.66 7.78
N THR A 136 -23.53 7.73 6.85
CA THR A 136 -24.12 6.38 6.91
C THR A 136 -23.06 5.37 7.30
N LEU A 137 -23.29 4.62 8.38
CA LEU A 137 -22.43 3.55 8.84
C LEU A 137 -22.66 2.28 8.03
N SER A 138 -21.57 1.56 7.79
CA SER A 138 -21.58 0.17 7.34
C SER A 138 -20.67 -0.63 8.25
N VAL A 139 -21.13 -1.80 8.63
CA VAL A 139 -20.37 -2.79 9.40
C VAL A 139 -20.64 -4.15 8.77
N THR A 140 -19.64 -5.01 8.80
CA THR A 140 -19.76 -6.40 8.35
C THR A 140 -19.50 -7.31 9.53
N ASP A 141 -20.03 -8.51 9.49
CA ASP A 141 -19.71 -9.53 10.48
C ASP A 141 -19.59 -10.86 9.73
N PRO A 142 -18.56 -11.68 10.02
CA PRO A 142 -18.39 -12.96 9.33
C PRO A 142 -19.54 -13.95 9.58
N ASP A 143 -20.18 -13.87 10.75
CA ASP A 143 -21.11 -14.90 11.25
C ASP A 143 -22.56 -14.41 11.23
N SER A 144 -22.77 -13.10 11.28
CA SER A 144 -24.07 -12.44 11.37
C SER A 144 -24.29 -11.39 10.29
N THR A 145 -25.55 -11.19 9.91
CA THR A 145 -25.96 -10.07 9.05
C THR A 145 -26.64 -8.95 9.85
N GLY A 146 -26.57 -9.02 11.18
CA GLY A 146 -27.21 -8.10 12.12
C GLY A 146 -28.53 -8.64 12.71
N PRO A 147 -29.25 -7.83 13.50
CA PRO A 147 -29.10 -6.38 13.64
C PRO A 147 -27.90 -5.94 14.48
N PHE A 148 -27.26 -4.84 14.06
CA PHE A 148 -26.17 -4.23 14.81
C PHE A 148 -26.67 -3.11 15.72
N THR A 149 -26.16 -3.07 16.95
CA THR A 149 -26.43 -2.02 17.93
C THR A 149 -25.18 -1.18 18.14
N PHE A 150 -25.31 0.13 18.03
CA PHE A 150 -24.21 1.08 18.18
C PHE A 150 -24.30 1.81 19.51
N SER A 151 -23.15 2.00 20.14
CA SER A 151 -22.97 2.77 21.37
C SER A 151 -21.70 3.60 21.30
N PHE A 152 -21.60 4.62 22.13
CA PHE A 152 -20.49 5.58 22.13
C PHE A 152 -19.85 5.61 23.52
N ALA A 153 -18.64 6.15 23.60
CA ALA A 153 -17.99 6.42 24.88
C ALA A 153 -18.86 7.34 25.76
N GLU A 154 -18.72 7.25 27.09
CA GLU A 154 -19.58 7.94 28.05
C GLU A 154 -19.58 9.47 27.83
N GLU A 155 -18.42 10.02 27.48
CA GLU A 155 -18.20 11.43 27.15
C GLU A 155 -18.92 11.90 25.87
N ASP A 156 -19.25 10.99 24.96
CA ASP A 156 -19.82 11.28 23.63
C ASP A 156 -21.26 10.78 23.48
N ALA A 157 -21.72 9.87 24.36
CA ALA A 157 -23.05 9.26 24.31
C ALA A 157 -24.20 10.26 24.43
N TRP A 158 -23.96 11.46 24.98
CA TRP A 158 -24.95 12.54 25.03
C TRP A 158 -25.02 13.37 23.75
N ARG A 159 -24.03 13.26 22.85
CA ARG A 159 -23.93 14.05 21.61
C ARG A 159 -24.34 13.27 20.37
N PHE A 160 -23.96 12.00 20.30
CA PHE A 160 -24.12 11.19 19.10
C PHE A 160 -25.22 10.14 19.24
N GLU A 161 -25.89 9.84 18.14
CA GLU A 161 -26.83 8.74 18.02
C GLU A 161 -26.75 8.07 16.65
N VAL A 162 -27.14 6.80 16.59
CA VAL A 162 -27.36 6.08 15.33
C VAL A 162 -28.84 5.80 15.18
N VAL A 163 -29.44 6.30 14.10
CA VAL A 163 -30.85 6.04 13.75
C VAL A 163 -30.87 5.17 12.49
N GLY A 164 -31.23 3.90 12.65
CA GLY A 164 -31.06 2.90 11.59
C GLY A 164 -29.56 2.66 11.34
N THR A 165 -29.05 3.14 10.21
CA THR A 165 -27.62 3.13 9.87
C THR A 165 -27.01 4.53 9.83
N THR A 166 -27.79 5.58 10.10
CA THR A 166 -27.32 6.96 10.00
C THR A 166 -26.71 7.42 11.32
N LEU A 167 -25.41 7.72 11.31
CA LEU A 167 -24.73 8.42 12.39
C LEU A 167 -25.08 9.92 12.31
N LYS A 168 -25.56 10.48 13.41
CA LYS A 168 -25.88 11.90 13.50
C LYS A 168 -25.67 12.46 14.91
N LEU A 169 -25.69 13.78 15.00
CA LEU A 169 -25.79 14.48 16.27
C LEU A 169 -27.23 14.40 16.79
N LYS A 170 -27.38 14.31 18.10
CA LYS A 170 -28.69 14.38 18.77
C LYS A 170 -29.33 15.75 18.55
N GLU A 171 -30.65 15.79 18.66
CA GLU A 171 -31.41 17.03 18.54
C GLU A 171 -30.92 18.08 19.56
N GLY A 172 -30.70 19.31 19.09
CA GLY A 172 -30.19 20.41 19.92
C GLY A 172 -28.68 20.42 20.14
N ILE A 173 -27.93 19.41 19.65
CA ILE A 173 -26.47 19.32 19.79
C ILE A 173 -25.77 19.74 18.50
N SER A 174 -24.67 20.49 18.63
CA SER A 174 -23.72 20.81 17.55
C SER A 174 -22.30 20.57 18.02
N LEU A 175 -21.36 20.36 17.09
CA LEU A 175 -19.92 20.43 17.39
C LEU A 175 -19.42 21.88 17.28
N GLY A 176 -18.40 22.21 18.08
CA GLY A 176 -17.82 23.55 18.17
C GLY A 176 -16.64 23.79 17.23
N LEU A 177 -16.19 25.05 17.14
CA LEU A 177 -14.96 25.42 16.41
C LEU A 177 -13.70 24.85 17.06
N ASP A 178 -13.74 24.60 18.37
CA ASP A 178 -12.67 23.98 19.17
C ASP A 178 -12.49 22.48 18.90
N GLU A 179 -13.44 21.85 18.19
CA GLU A 179 -13.38 20.44 17.78
C GLU A 179 -12.87 20.27 16.34
N MET A 180 -12.42 21.37 15.71
CA MET A 180 -11.81 21.36 14.37
C MET A 180 -10.32 21.00 14.38
N PRO A 181 -9.77 20.51 13.25
CA PRO A 181 -10.48 20.12 12.02
C PRO A 181 -11.02 18.69 12.10
N VAL A 182 -10.63 17.92 13.12
CA VAL A 182 -10.98 16.50 13.25
C VAL A 182 -11.36 16.19 14.70
N HIS A 183 -12.51 15.54 14.86
CA HIS A 183 -13.02 15.00 16.12
C HIS A 183 -12.99 13.46 16.06
N PRO A 184 -12.12 12.78 16.84
CA PRO A 184 -12.10 11.33 16.91
C PRO A 184 -13.29 10.82 17.75
N LEU A 185 -14.18 10.06 17.14
CA LEU A 185 -15.34 9.45 17.79
C LEU A 185 -15.13 7.96 17.99
N PHE A 186 -15.13 7.51 19.25
CA PHE A 186 -15.11 6.08 19.56
C PHE A 186 -16.53 5.49 19.51
N VAL A 187 -16.71 4.47 18.68
CA VAL A 187 -17.97 3.77 18.46
C VAL A 187 -17.79 2.30 18.78
N GLN A 188 -18.64 1.76 19.64
CA GLN A 188 -18.75 0.33 19.91
C GLN A 188 -19.96 -0.24 19.19
N VAL A 189 -19.76 -1.33 18.45
CA VAL A 189 -20.79 -2.07 17.72
C VAL A 189 -20.97 -3.44 18.35
N SER A 190 -22.21 -3.90 18.47
CA SER A 190 -22.56 -5.25 18.90
C SER A 190 -23.55 -5.90 17.94
N ASP A 191 -23.32 -7.17 17.60
CA ASP A 191 -24.25 -8.08 16.90
C ASP A 191 -25.30 -8.72 17.83
N GLY A 192 -25.22 -8.48 19.15
CA GLY A 192 -26.06 -9.10 20.19
C GLY A 192 -25.39 -10.23 20.99
N ARG A 193 -24.24 -10.74 20.53
CA ARG A 193 -23.42 -11.76 21.16
C ARG A 193 -22.02 -11.26 21.48
N GLN A 194 -21.40 -10.55 20.54
CA GLN A 194 -20.06 -10.00 20.63
C GLN A 194 -20.07 -8.49 20.39
N SER A 195 -18.92 -7.85 20.59
CA SER A 195 -18.76 -6.41 20.40
C SER A 195 -17.35 -6.06 19.95
N ALA A 196 -17.25 -5.02 19.12
CA ALA A 196 -15.99 -4.44 18.69
C ALA A 196 -16.04 -2.92 18.82
N GLY A 197 -14.89 -2.31 19.13
CA GLY A 197 -14.72 -0.87 19.22
C GLY A 197 -13.89 -0.32 18.06
N PHE A 198 -14.30 0.83 17.53
CA PHE A 198 -13.66 1.50 16.40
C PHE A 198 -13.59 3.00 16.65
N THR A 199 -12.60 3.67 16.07
CA THR A 199 -12.50 5.13 16.10
C THR A 199 -12.78 5.68 14.70
N LEU A 200 -13.81 6.51 14.58
CA LEU A 200 -14.12 7.28 13.37
C LEU A 200 -13.51 8.67 13.48
N MET A 201 -12.80 9.12 12.45
CA MET A 201 -12.26 10.48 12.39
C MET A 201 -13.26 11.38 11.70
N LEU A 202 -14.01 12.17 12.46
CA LEU A 202 -15.02 13.08 11.92
C LEU A 202 -14.39 14.43 11.59
N THR A 203 -14.60 14.94 10.38
CA THR A 203 -14.14 16.28 10.01
C THR A 203 -15.13 17.34 10.52
N VAL A 204 -14.63 18.33 11.24
CA VAL A 204 -15.42 19.51 11.62
C VAL A 204 -15.00 20.69 10.74
N GLU A 205 -15.96 21.21 9.97
CA GLU A 205 -15.75 22.26 9.00
C GLU A 205 -16.06 23.64 9.58
N ASP A 206 -15.26 24.63 9.20
CA ASP A 206 -15.49 26.03 9.56
C ASP A 206 -16.72 26.60 8.80
N PRO A 207 -17.78 27.07 9.49
CA PRO A 207 -18.95 27.70 8.86
C PRO A 207 -18.61 29.00 8.12
N GLY A 208 -17.45 29.62 8.40
CA GLY A 208 -16.98 30.88 7.83
C GLY A 208 -15.90 30.74 6.76
N ARG A 209 -15.45 29.51 6.42
CA ARG A 209 -14.44 29.32 5.38
C ARG A 209 -15.00 29.71 4.03
N GLN A 210 -14.72 30.93 3.59
CA GLN A 210 -14.83 31.27 2.18
C GLN A 210 -13.77 30.46 1.45
N ALA A 211 -14.21 29.58 0.55
CA ALA A 211 -13.30 29.00 -0.43
C ALA A 211 -12.76 30.17 -1.26
N SER A 212 -11.54 30.62 -0.98
CA SER A 212 -10.79 31.48 -1.87
C SER A 212 -10.60 30.69 -3.17
N THR A 213 -11.47 30.92 -4.15
CA THR A 213 -11.32 30.30 -5.47
C THR A 213 -10.15 30.97 -6.14
N VAL A 214 -9.05 30.24 -6.24
CA VAL A 214 -7.90 30.68 -7.00
C VAL A 214 -8.16 30.44 -8.49
N SER A 215 -7.82 31.40 -9.34
CA SER A 215 -7.95 31.25 -10.79
C SER A 215 -6.86 30.31 -11.31
N VAL A 216 -7.24 29.05 -11.55
CA VAL A 216 -6.36 28.01 -12.10
C VAL A 216 -6.33 28.12 -13.63
N LEU A 217 -5.14 27.99 -14.20
CA LEU A 217 -4.87 28.00 -15.64
C LEU A 217 -5.77 26.98 -16.36
N ALA A 218 -6.58 27.48 -17.30
CA ALA A 218 -7.46 26.65 -18.12
C ALA A 218 -6.78 26.25 -19.46
N PRO A 219 -7.18 25.11 -20.06
CA PRO A 219 -6.68 24.70 -21.38
C PRO A 219 -6.84 25.80 -22.43
N GLU A 220 -5.79 26.06 -23.21
CA GLU A 220 -5.77 27.00 -24.34
C GLU A 220 -6.12 28.47 -24.01
N VAL A 221 -6.22 28.84 -22.73
CA VAL A 221 -6.41 30.23 -22.28
C VAL A 221 -5.11 30.73 -21.65
N PRO A 222 -4.37 31.64 -22.31
CA PRO A 222 -3.15 32.19 -21.73
C PRO A 222 -3.42 32.99 -20.47
N GLN A 223 -2.69 32.70 -19.39
CA GLN A 223 -2.71 33.47 -18.15
C GLN A 223 -1.27 33.81 -17.76
N ALA A 224 -0.97 35.11 -17.65
CA ALA A 224 0.36 35.63 -17.29
C ALA A 224 1.51 34.97 -18.09
N GLY A 225 1.34 34.76 -19.40
CA GLY A 225 2.37 34.17 -20.26
C GLY A 225 2.48 32.64 -20.19
N PHE A 226 1.65 31.96 -19.39
CA PHE A 226 1.54 30.49 -19.36
C PHE A 226 0.33 30.02 -20.16
N VAL A 227 0.49 28.89 -20.84
CA VAL A 227 -0.59 28.21 -21.57
C VAL A 227 -0.55 26.73 -21.24
N LEU A 228 -1.71 26.18 -20.89
CA LEU A 228 -1.88 24.74 -20.76
C LEU A 228 -2.15 24.14 -22.15
N THR A 229 -1.20 23.35 -22.66
CA THR A 229 -1.26 22.74 -24.01
C THR A 229 -1.93 21.36 -24.00
N SER A 230 -1.95 20.70 -22.83
CA SER A 230 -2.71 19.48 -22.57
C SER A 230 -2.99 19.36 -21.07
N SER A 231 -3.77 18.37 -20.63
CA SER A 231 -4.01 18.14 -19.20
C SER A 231 -2.76 17.86 -18.37
N SER A 232 -1.61 17.56 -18.99
CA SER A 232 -0.36 17.23 -18.32
C SER A 232 0.83 18.09 -18.74
N GLN A 233 0.62 19.11 -19.59
CA GLN A 233 1.71 19.93 -20.13
C GLN A 233 1.35 21.42 -20.14
N ALA A 234 2.24 22.23 -19.58
CA ALA A 234 2.20 23.68 -19.65
C ALA A 234 3.42 24.22 -20.39
N VAL A 235 3.25 25.34 -21.09
CA VAL A 235 4.32 26.04 -21.82
C VAL A 235 4.28 27.53 -21.49
N THR A 236 5.46 28.13 -21.40
CA THR A 236 5.64 29.57 -21.26
C THR A 236 6.83 30.08 -22.06
N LEU A 237 6.83 31.39 -22.35
CA LEU A 237 7.98 32.11 -22.89
C LEU A 237 8.87 32.71 -21.78
N HIS A 238 8.47 32.59 -20.51
CA HIS A 238 9.29 32.98 -19.38
C HIS A 238 10.56 32.11 -19.32
N GLU A 239 11.67 32.73 -18.93
CA GLU A 239 12.90 32.02 -18.54
C GLU A 239 12.78 31.52 -17.09
N ALA A 240 13.52 30.46 -16.72
CA ALA A 240 13.49 29.91 -15.37
C ALA A 240 13.81 30.94 -14.27
N ARG A 241 14.70 31.91 -14.55
CA ARG A 241 15.05 33.00 -13.61
C ARG A 241 13.88 33.88 -13.21
N GLU A 242 12.86 33.94 -14.07
CA GLU A 242 11.70 34.80 -13.87
C GLU A 242 10.71 34.15 -12.91
N VAL A 243 10.86 32.86 -12.63
CA VAL A 243 10.09 32.10 -11.63
C VAL A 243 10.88 32.05 -10.32
N THR A 244 10.40 32.80 -9.33
CA THR A 244 11.06 32.95 -8.01
C THR A 244 10.61 31.94 -6.98
N ALA A 245 9.42 31.36 -7.16
CA ALA A 245 8.93 30.24 -6.36
C ALA A 245 8.11 29.27 -7.23
N ALA A 246 8.27 27.97 -6.99
CA ALA A 246 7.38 26.92 -7.44
C ALA A 246 6.99 26.09 -6.21
N ASN A 247 5.69 25.97 -5.95
CA ASN A 247 5.16 25.27 -4.79
C ASN A 247 4.08 24.27 -5.20
N SER A 248 4.16 23.07 -4.66
CA SER A 248 3.14 22.04 -4.80
C SER A 248 2.04 22.19 -3.73
N HIS A 249 0.77 22.10 -4.15
CA HIS A 249 -0.39 22.16 -3.27
C HIS A 249 -1.22 20.87 -3.43
N GLY A 250 -0.84 19.85 -2.65
CA GLY A 250 -1.36 18.49 -2.83
C GLY A 250 -1.00 17.92 -4.20
N ASP A 251 -1.79 16.95 -4.68
CA ASP A 251 -1.55 16.27 -5.96
C ASP A 251 -2.25 16.94 -7.14
N GLU A 252 -3.01 18.02 -6.90
CA GLU A 252 -3.91 18.62 -7.89
C GLU A 252 -3.42 19.95 -8.44
N LEU A 253 -2.68 20.75 -7.65
CA LEU A 253 -2.35 22.13 -7.99
C LEU A 253 -0.87 22.46 -7.78
N ARG A 254 -0.38 23.35 -8.64
CA ARG A 254 0.93 23.97 -8.53
C ARG A 254 0.78 25.49 -8.58
N GLN A 255 1.58 26.18 -7.78
CA GLN A 255 1.68 27.63 -7.73
C GLN A 255 3.06 28.06 -8.21
N LEU A 256 3.11 28.97 -9.17
CA LEU A 256 4.33 29.66 -9.59
C LEU A 256 4.24 31.14 -9.19
N MET A 257 5.32 31.65 -8.63
CA MET A 257 5.52 33.08 -8.37
C MET A 257 6.51 33.64 -9.38
N LEU A 258 6.11 34.68 -10.11
CA LEU A 258 7.01 35.42 -10.99
C LEU A 258 7.76 36.50 -10.21
N ALA A 259 8.96 36.87 -10.68
CA ALA A 259 9.77 37.95 -10.12
C ALA A 259 9.04 39.31 -10.10
N GLU A 260 8.10 39.50 -11.01
CA GLU A 260 7.24 40.68 -11.11
C GLU A 260 6.09 40.70 -10.09
N GLY A 261 5.98 39.67 -9.24
CA GLY A 261 4.97 39.54 -8.18
C GLY A 261 3.63 38.98 -8.65
N GLN A 262 3.54 38.50 -9.90
CA GLN A 262 2.35 37.79 -10.39
C GLN A 262 2.37 36.32 -9.97
N GLU A 263 1.22 35.84 -9.51
CA GLU A 263 0.99 34.43 -9.20
C GLU A 263 0.27 33.72 -10.35
N VAL A 264 0.71 32.50 -10.63
CA VAL A 264 0.08 31.62 -11.60
C VAL A 264 -0.20 30.29 -10.94
N TRP A 265 -1.47 29.90 -10.95
CA TRP A 265 -1.92 28.61 -10.45
C TRP A 265 -2.27 27.72 -11.62
N MET A 266 -1.81 26.48 -11.59
CA MET A 266 -2.06 25.51 -12.66
C MET A 266 -2.37 24.13 -12.09
N PRO A 267 -3.02 23.25 -12.86
CA PRO A 267 -3.13 21.84 -12.49
C PRO A 267 -1.75 21.22 -12.29
N ALA A 268 -1.67 20.11 -11.56
CA ALA A 268 -0.45 19.32 -11.40
C ALA A 268 -0.02 18.68 -12.74
N VAL A 269 0.63 19.49 -13.59
CA VAL A 269 1.20 19.05 -14.86
C VAL A 269 2.39 18.12 -14.63
N GLN A 270 2.63 17.24 -15.59
CA GLN A 270 3.83 16.39 -15.63
C GLN A 270 5.03 17.14 -16.17
N THR A 271 4.82 18.08 -17.10
CA THR A 271 5.91 18.92 -17.62
C THR A 271 5.52 20.38 -17.73
N LEU A 272 6.48 21.24 -17.37
CA LEU A 272 6.41 22.68 -17.63
C LEU A 272 7.58 23.06 -18.54
N ARG A 273 7.28 23.54 -19.74
CA ARG A 273 8.29 23.99 -20.71
C ARG A 273 8.45 25.50 -20.65
N LEU A 274 9.68 25.93 -20.44
CA LEU A 274 10.10 27.34 -20.40
C LEU A 274 10.90 27.67 -21.66
N ALA A 275 11.29 28.93 -21.81
CA ALA A 275 12.12 29.34 -22.94
C ALA A 275 13.49 28.66 -22.93
N ASP A 276 14.10 28.49 -21.76
CA ASP A 276 15.49 28.06 -21.54
C ASP A 276 15.65 26.64 -21.00
N GLY A 277 14.55 25.88 -20.92
CA GLY A 277 14.55 24.51 -20.41
C GLY A 277 13.15 24.03 -20.09
N TRP A 278 13.08 23.00 -19.27
CA TRP A 278 11.82 22.44 -18.82
C TRP A 278 11.98 21.76 -17.46
N VAL A 279 10.86 21.65 -16.75
CA VAL A 279 10.76 20.91 -15.49
C VAL A 279 9.99 19.63 -15.73
N ASP A 280 10.55 18.50 -15.28
CA ASP A 280 9.89 17.19 -15.22
C ASP A 280 9.36 16.95 -13.81
N TYR A 281 8.06 16.79 -13.68
CA TYR A 281 7.42 16.47 -12.40
C TYR A 281 7.11 14.97 -12.28
N ASP A 282 7.37 14.16 -13.32
CA ASP A 282 7.18 12.71 -13.26
C ASP A 282 8.36 12.05 -12.52
N PRO A 283 8.14 11.45 -11.33
CA PRO A 283 9.20 10.81 -10.56
C PRO A 283 9.80 9.57 -11.25
N ALA A 284 9.15 9.04 -12.28
CA ALA A 284 9.67 7.95 -13.13
C ALA A 284 10.01 8.41 -14.56
N GLY A 285 9.93 9.72 -14.81
CA GLY A 285 10.12 10.38 -16.09
C GLY A 285 11.56 10.36 -16.59
N PRO A 286 11.80 10.84 -17.82
CA PRO A 286 13.13 10.89 -18.42
C PRO A 286 14.14 11.72 -17.60
N ALA A 287 13.72 12.79 -16.93
CA ALA A 287 14.63 13.57 -16.10
C ALA A 287 15.02 12.84 -14.82
N ALA A 288 14.08 12.14 -14.17
CA ALA A 288 14.38 11.32 -12.98
C ALA A 288 15.38 10.21 -13.30
N ARG A 289 15.20 9.51 -14.44
CA ARG A 289 16.14 8.48 -14.88
C ARG A 289 17.52 9.05 -15.22
N ALA A 290 17.56 10.20 -15.87
CA ALA A 290 18.82 10.89 -16.16
C ALA A 290 19.52 11.36 -14.88
N ALA A 291 18.77 11.88 -13.91
CA ALA A 291 19.27 12.31 -12.61
C ALA A 291 19.81 11.14 -11.80
N ALA A 292 19.10 10.01 -11.76
CA ALA A 292 19.56 8.80 -11.09
C ALA A 292 20.83 8.22 -11.75
N LEU A 293 20.90 8.22 -13.09
CA LEU A 293 22.12 7.80 -13.79
C LEU A 293 23.30 8.75 -13.53
N HIS A 294 23.05 10.06 -13.52
CA HIS A 294 24.07 11.04 -13.18
C HIS A 294 24.50 10.93 -11.71
N GLY A 295 23.57 10.70 -10.78
CA GLY A 295 23.83 10.53 -9.35
C GLY A 295 24.70 9.30 -9.05
N ALA A 296 24.76 8.33 -9.96
CA ALA A 296 25.72 7.23 -9.85
C ALA A 296 27.19 7.68 -9.99
N LEU A 297 27.47 8.87 -10.55
CA LEU A 297 28.81 9.47 -10.61
C LEU A 297 29.26 9.96 -9.23
N PRO A 298 30.34 9.40 -8.66
CA PRO A 298 30.80 9.82 -7.35
C PRO A 298 31.27 11.29 -7.32
N GLY A 299 30.71 12.08 -6.39
CA GLY A 299 31.17 13.44 -6.10
C GLY A 299 30.84 14.49 -7.17
N GLN A 300 29.87 14.23 -8.04
CA GLN A 300 29.36 15.20 -9.01
C GLN A 300 27.90 15.54 -8.69
N GLU A 301 27.59 16.83 -8.60
CA GLU A 301 26.20 17.29 -8.52
C GLU A 301 25.56 17.29 -9.92
N SER A 302 24.29 16.93 -10.02
CA SER A 302 23.55 16.91 -11.29
C SER A 302 23.12 18.31 -11.69
N GLY A 303 23.87 18.94 -12.61
CA GLY A 303 23.43 20.15 -13.30
C GLY A 303 22.41 19.84 -14.42
N GLY A 304 21.48 20.76 -14.67
CA GLY A 304 20.45 20.61 -15.70
C GLY A 304 21.03 20.37 -17.11
N ALA A 305 22.21 20.90 -17.42
CA ALA A 305 22.91 20.66 -18.69
C ALA A 305 23.40 19.22 -18.83
N ALA A 306 23.82 18.61 -17.72
CA ALA A 306 24.26 17.22 -17.69
C ALA A 306 23.08 16.28 -17.92
N LEU A 307 21.94 16.56 -17.29
CA LEU A 307 20.69 15.81 -17.49
C LEU A 307 20.22 15.90 -18.95
N ALA A 308 20.24 17.10 -19.53
CA ALA A 308 19.84 17.32 -20.92
C ALA A 308 20.62 16.44 -21.90
N ARG A 309 21.95 16.34 -21.75
CA ARG A 309 22.79 15.48 -22.61
C ARG A 309 22.43 14.00 -22.51
N ILE A 310 22.09 13.51 -21.31
CA ILE A 310 21.69 12.11 -21.10
C ILE A 310 20.35 11.85 -21.77
N ILE A 311 19.38 12.75 -21.59
CA ILE A 311 18.03 12.66 -22.17
C ILE A 311 18.08 12.74 -23.69
N GLU A 312 18.91 13.62 -24.26
CA GLU A 312 19.14 13.73 -25.70
C GLU A 312 19.74 12.44 -26.28
N GLY A 313 20.72 11.83 -25.60
CA GLY A 313 21.28 10.54 -25.99
C GLY A 313 20.22 9.43 -26.00
N ALA A 314 19.41 9.35 -24.94
CA ALA A 314 18.30 8.38 -24.86
C ALA A 314 17.25 8.63 -25.96
N ALA A 315 16.88 9.88 -26.22
CA ALA A 315 15.94 10.27 -27.27
C ALA A 315 16.48 9.98 -28.68
N ALA A 316 17.81 10.03 -28.87
CA ALA A 316 18.48 9.61 -30.10
C ALA A 316 18.58 8.08 -30.27
N GLY A 317 18.06 7.30 -29.31
CA GLY A 317 18.02 5.84 -29.35
C GLY A 317 19.23 5.15 -28.72
N GLN A 318 20.09 5.87 -28.00
CA GLN A 318 21.16 5.25 -27.21
C GLN A 318 20.56 4.48 -26.03
N GLY A 319 20.99 3.23 -25.83
CA GLY A 319 20.52 2.42 -24.71
C GLY A 319 21.03 2.94 -23.36
N TRP A 320 20.24 2.78 -22.30
CA TRP A 320 20.63 3.18 -20.93
C TRP A 320 21.91 2.50 -20.44
N VAL A 321 22.20 1.29 -20.92
CA VAL A 321 23.44 0.56 -20.63
C VAL A 321 24.64 1.21 -21.30
N ASP A 322 24.49 1.69 -22.54
CA ASP A 322 25.54 2.39 -23.26
C ASP A 322 25.80 3.76 -22.63
N LEU A 323 24.74 4.48 -22.24
CA LEU A 323 24.86 5.73 -21.49
C LEU A 323 25.58 5.52 -20.15
N ALA A 324 25.28 4.44 -19.43
CA ALA A 324 25.99 4.08 -18.20
C ALA A 324 27.47 3.73 -18.45
N ALA A 325 27.76 3.04 -19.56
CA ALA A 325 29.12 2.70 -19.95
C ALA A 325 29.96 3.93 -20.29
N ASP A 326 29.39 4.90 -21.01
CA ASP A 326 30.08 6.10 -21.44
C ASP A 326 30.23 7.13 -20.31
N LEU A 327 29.18 7.28 -19.50
CA LEU A 327 29.12 8.32 -18.47
C LEU A 327 29.81 7.87 -17.17
N VAL A 328 29.39 6.73 -16.61
CA VAL A 328 29.67 6.37 -15.21
C VAL A 328 30.91 5.48 -15.07
N LEU A 329 31.06 4.47 -15.95
CA LEU A 329 32.15 3.50 -15.82
C LEU A 329 33.57 4.09 -15.86
N PRO A 330 33.88 5.16 -16.61
CA PRO A 330 35.22 5.75 -16.59
C PRO A 330 35.66 6.19 -15.19
N ALA A 331 34.73 6.64 -14.34
CA ALA A 331 35.01 7.02 -12.96
C ALA A 331 35.24 5.82 -12.02
N LEU A 332 34.79 4.61 -12.42
CA LEU A 332 34.83 3.39 -11.61
C LEU A 332 35.81 2.34 -12.14
N ALA A 333 36.50 2.62 -13.25
CA ALA A 333 37.30 1.63 -13.99
C ALA A 333 38.40 0.97 -13.15
N GLY A 334 39.00 1.70 -12.21
CA GLY A 334 40.08 1.21 -11.35
C GLY A 334 39.63 0.42 -10.10
N LEU A 335 38.31 0.29 -9.88
CA LEU A 335 37.79 -0.36 -8.68
C LEU A 335 37.63 -1.87 -8.88
N GLU A 336 37.96 -2.63 -7.84
CA GLU A 336 37.54 -4.03 -7.72
C GLU A 336 36.00 -4.10 -7.54
N ASP A 337 35.40 -5.24 -7.87
CA ASP A 337 33.94 -5.38 -7.92
C ASP A 337 33.26 -5.05 -6.58
N THR A 338 33.86 -5.43 -5.45
CA THR A 338 33.35 -5.06 -4.12
C THR A 338 33.36 -3.55 -3.89
N ALA A 339 34.47 -2.88 -4.22
CA ALA A 339 34.59 -1.43 -4.07
C ALA A 339 33.67 -0.68 -5.05
N LEU A 340 33.48 -1.22 -6.26
CA LEU A 340 32.55 -0.69 -7.25
C LEU A 340 31.11 -0.73 -6.74
N VAL A 341 30.64 -1.87 -6.24
CA VAL A 341 29.27 -2.00 -5.71
C VAL A 341 29.05 -1.06 -4.52
N MET A 342 30.00 -1.01 -3.59
CA MET A 342 29.92 -0.11 -2.42
C MET A 342 29.87 1.37 -2.85
N THR A 343 30.69 1.75 -3.83
CA THR A 343 30.72 3.12 -4.36
C THR A 343 29.42 3.49 -5.04
N LEU A 344 28.86 2.58 -5.85
CA LEU A 344 27.60 2.80 -6.56
C LEU A 344 26.39 2.94 -5.61
N TYR A 345 26.32 2.12 -4.57
CA TYR A 345 25.27 2.27 -3.55
C TYR A 345 25.42 3.59 -2.80
N GLN A 346 26.64 3.99 -2.48
CA GLN A 346 26.88 5.24 -1.78
C GLN A 346 26.57 6.47 -2.64
N SER A 347 26.88 6.44 -3.94
CA SER A 347 26.60 7.54 -4.87
C SER A 347 25.13 7.60 -5.28
N ALA A 348 24.56 6.49 -5.78
CA ALA A 348 23.20 6.47 -6.33
C ALA A 348 22.10 6.39 -5.27
N LEU A 349 22.35 5.71 -4.15
CA LEU A 349 21.33 5.43 -3.12
C LEU A 349 21.62 6.10 -1.77
N HIS A 350 22.73 6.83 -1.65
CA HIS A 350 23.17 7.49 -0.41
C HIS A 350 23.26 6.56 0.80
N ARG A 351 23.52 5.27 0.57
CA ARG A 351 23.63 4.25 1.62
C ARG A 351 24.67 3.19 1.26
N VAL A 352 24.97 2.34 2.22
CA VAL A 352 25.81 1.16 2.03
C VAL A 352 24.91 -0.08 1.80
N PRO A 353 25.27 -1.03 0.92
CA PRO A 353 24.52 -2.27 0.78
C PRO A 353 24.63 -3.12 2.05
N ASP A 354 23.57 -3.85 2.38
CA ASP A 354 23.69 -4.91 3.38
C ASP A 354 24.48 -6.13 2.85
N ALA A 355 24.77 -7.10 3.72
CA ALA A 355 25.57 -8.27 3.36
C ALA A 355 24.90 -9.14 2.28
N GLY A 356 23.57 -9.22 2.25
CA GLY A 356 22.81 -9.98 1.26
C GLY A 356 22.77 -9.28 -0.09
N GLU A 357 22.54 -7.96 -0.10
CA GLU A 357 22.58 -7.12 -1.29
C GLU A 357 23.96 -7.12 -1.95
N LEU A 358 25.02 -6.96 -1.14
CA LEU A 358 26.40 -7.01 -1.63
C LEU A 358 26.71 -8.38 -2.25
N ALA A 359 26.34 -9.48 -1.57
CA ALA A 359 26.55 -10.83 -2.10
C ALA A 359 25.77 -11.07 -3.40
N LEU A 360 24.54 -10.56 -3.50
CA LEU A 360 23.72 -10.65 -4.71
C LEU A 360 24.39 -9.91 -5.88
N GLN A 361 24.81 -8.66 -5.70
CA GLN A 361 25.42 -7.88 -6.78
C GLN A 361 26.76 -8.48 -7.23
N LEU A 362 27.59 -8.95 -6.30
CA LEU A 362 28.83 -9.66 -6.64
C LEU A 362 28.55 -10.97 -7.38
N GLY A 363 27.52 -11.72 -6.99
CA GLY A 363 27.06 -12.90 -7.71
C GLY A 363 26.64 -12.60 -9.15
N ARG A 364 25.95 -11.47 -9.37
CA ARG A 364 25.54 -11.01 -10.72
C ARG A 364 26.73 -10.67 -11.62
N LEU A 365 27.75 -10.00 -11.09
CA LEU A 365 28.99 -9.71 -11.83
C LEU A 365 29.72 -11.02 -12.18
N ALA A 366 29.80 -11.96 -11.23
CA ALA A 366 30.38 -13.27 -11.46
C ALA A 366 29.61 -14.11 -12.50
N SER A 367 28.30 -13.90 -12.63
CA SER A 367 27.41 -14.61 -13.56
C SER A 367 27.25 -13.94 -14.92
N SER A 368 28.20 -13.11 -15.36
CA SER A 368 28.25 -12.44 -16.68
C SER A 368 27.38 -11.20 -16.88
N VAL A 369 26.84 -10.57 -15.82
CA VAL A 369 26.28 -9.21 -15.93
C VAL A 369 27.44 -8.22 -16.08
N SER A 370 27.39 -7.35 -17.10
CA SER A 370 28.43 -6.33 -17.29
C SER A 370 28.34 -5.24 -16.21
N ARG A 371 29.46 -4.59 -15.90
CA ARG A 371 29.47 -3.43 -14.98
C ARG A 371 28.54 -2.32 -15.48
N ALA A 372 28.44 -2.10 -16.79
CA ALA A 372 27.53 -1.12 -17.39
C ALA A 372 26.06 -1.46 -17.13
N GLN A 373 25.69 -2.73 -17.30
CA GLN A 373 24.34 -3.21 -17.01
C GLN A 373 24.01 -3.05 -15.54
N MET A 374 24.95 -3.38 -14.63
CA MET A 374 24.76 -3.17 -13.19
C MET A 374 24.50 -1.71 -12.84
N VAL A 375 25.27 -0.77 -13.42
CA VAL A 375 25.05 0.66 -13.20
C VAL A 375 23.65 1.07 -13.68
N ALA A 376 23.28 0.67 -14.90
CA ALA A 376 21.97 0.98 -15.46
C ALA A 376 20.83 0.40 -14.62
N ASP A 377 20.97 -0.83 -14.12
CA ASP A 377 19.96 -1.48 -13.27
C ASP A 377 19.83 -0.79 -11.91
N LEU A 378 20.94 -0.40 -11.28
CA LEU A 378 20.92 0.27 -9.98
C LEU A 378 20.34 1.68 -10.12
N ALA A 379 20.79 2.44 -11.11
CA ALA A 379 20.29 3.79 -11.40
C ALA A 379 18.81 3.78 -11.84
N GLY A 380 18.36 2.73 -12.52
CA GLY A 380 16.97 2.55 -12.91
C GLY A 380 16.07 1.93 -11.84
N SER A 381 16.61 1.61 -10.66
CA SER A 381 15.83 0.99 -9.58
C SER A 381 14.88 1.99 -8.93
N ASP A 382 13.76 1.50 -8.39
CA ASP A 382 12.79 2.33 -7.67
C ASP A 382 13.44 3.12 -6.52
N ALA A 383 14.45 2.53 -5.86
CA ALA A 383 15.19 3.18 -4.80
C ALA A 383 16.05 4.36 -5.30
N ALA A 384 16.63 4.24 -6.50
CA ALA A 384 17.41 5.32 -7.11
C ALA A 384 16.52 6.41 -7.71
N LEU A 385 15.36 6.05 -8.26
CA LEU A 385 14.37 7.04 -8.71
C LEU A 385 13.78 7.81 -7.52
N ALA A 386 13.51 7.13 -6.41
CA ALA A 386 13.03 7.75 -5.17
C ALA A 386 14.09 8.66 -4.52
N SER A 387 15.39 8.36 -4.64
CA SER A 387 16.45 9.21 -4.06
C SER A 387 16.62 10.54 -4.78
N VAL A 388 16.23 10.62 -6.05
CA VAL A 388 16.29 11.84 -6.88
C VAL A 388 14.93 12.51 -7.11
N ALA A 389 13.86 11.96 -6.54
CA ALA A 389 12.52 12.51 -6.68
C ALA A 389 12.42 13.88 -6.00
N ASP A 390 11.95 14.87 -6.75
CA ASP A 390 11.71 16.23 -6.26
C ASP A 390 10.24 16.60 -6.46
N PRO A 391 9.46 16.87 -5.39
CA PRO A 391 8.08 17.33 -5.50
C PRO A 391 7.93 18.61 -6.34
N GLU A 392 8.95 19.48 -6.33
CA GLU A 392 9.00 20.71 -7.11
C GLU A 392 9.58 20.51 -8.53
N GLY A 393 9.88 19.25 -8.88
CA GLY A 393 10.26 18.80 -10.21
C GLY A 393 11.75 18.95 -10.51
N ILE A 394 12.22 18.15 -11.47
CA ILE A 394 13.63 18.09 -11.87
C ILE A 394 13.84 19.02 -13.06
N TRP A 395 14.75 19.99 -12.91
CA TRP A 395 15.11 20.92 -13.98
C TRP A 395 16.01 20.28 -15.02
N VAL A 396 15.64 20.46 -16.30
CA VAL A 396 16.45 20.09 -17.46
C VAL A 396 16.67 21.33 -18.32
N GLY A 397 17.93 21.78 -18.37
CA GLY A 397 18.31 22.96 -19.15
C GLY A 397 18.32 22.68 -20.65
N GLN A 398 17.94 23.66 -21.46
CA GLN A 398 18.06 23.59 -22.92
C GLN A 398 19.06 24.64 -23.44
N ALA A 399 20.02 24.23 -24.26
CA ALA A 399 21.04 25.15 -24.79
C ALA A 399 20.45 26.13 -25.83
N LEU A 400 20.15 27.36 -25.44
CA LEU A 400 19.81 28.45 -26.36
C LEU A 400 21.06 29.21 -26.83
N GLY A 401 21.89 28.58 -27.68
CA GLY A 401 23.04 29.24 -28.31
C GLY A 401 24.10 29.78 -27.33
N GLY A 402 25.22 30.26 -27.88
CA GLY A 402 26.48 30.50 -27.14
C GLY A 402 26.48 31.54 -26.01
N GLY A 403 25.35 32.20 -25.72
CA GLY A 403 25.22 33.18 -24.63
C GLY A 403 24.48 32.67 -23.37
N ALA A 404 23.80 31.52 -23.44
CA ALA A 404 22.92 31.01 -22.38
C ALA A 404 23.59 29.98 -21.44
N ALA A 405 24.89 29.68 -21.65
CA ALA A 405 25.60 28.60 -20.95
C ALA A 405 25.73 28.80 -19.42
N TRP A 406 25.58 30.02 -18.91
CA TRP A 406 25.84 30.33 -17.50
C TRP A 406 24.71 29.93 -16.54
N HIS A 407 23.60 29.36 -17.03
CA HIS A 407 22.46 28.93 -16.20
C HIS A 407 22.04 27.46 -16.31
N MET A 408 22.67 26.69 -17.20
CA MET A 408 22.25 25.30 -17.40
C MET A 408 22.54 24.40 -16.17
N ASP A 409 23.45 24.81 -15.27
CA ASP A 409 23.87 23.99 -14.12
C ASP A 409 23.35 24.47 -12.75
N THR A 410 22.74 25.67 -12.65
CA THR A 410 22.28 26.26 -11.36
C THR A 410 20.78 26.60 -11.32
N GLY A 411 20.08 26.49 -12.44
CA GLY A 411 18.73 27.04 -12.61
C GLY A 411 17.59 26.06 -12.34
N GLY A 412 17.36 25.67 -11.08
CA GLY A 412 16.01 25.27 -10.70
C GLY A 412 15.06 26.48 -10.73
N LEU A 413 13.74 26.25 -10.79
CA LEU A 413 12.79 27.31 -10.40
C LEU A 413 13.15 27.72 -8.96
N GLY A 414 13.13 29.02 -8.64
CA GLY A 414 13.58 29.48 -7.32
C GLY A 414 12.85 28.74 -6.18
N THR A 415 13.58 28.37 -5.11
CA THR A 415 12.98 27.82 -3.89
C THR A 415 12.60 28.96 -2.95
N GLY A 416 11.49 29.63 -3.27
CA GLY A 416 10.92 30.64 -2.41
C GLY A 416 10.10 30.01 -1.28
N LEU A 417 10.59 30.07 -0.04
CA LEU A 417 9.70 30.13 1.12
C LEU A 417 8.84 31.39 0.97
N LEU A 418 7.65 31.27 0.38
CA LEU A 418 6.61 32.22 0.72
C LEU A 418 6.39 32.05 2.23
N PRO A 419 6.36 33.14 3.03
CA PRO A 419 5.92 32.99 4.41
C PRO A 419 4.56 32.31 4.35
N ALA A 420 4.42 31.19 5.08
CA ALA A 420 3.13 30.54 5.30
C ALA A 420 2.11 31.64 5.47
N ALA A 421 1.08 31.68 4.60
CA ALA A 421 0.11 32.76 4.53
C ALA A 421 -0.17 33.22 5.95
N GLY A 422 0.45 34.36 6.30
CA GLY A 422 0.34 34.91 7.62
C GLY A 422 -1.10 35.35 7.67
N TYR A 423 -1.97 34.51 8.26
CA TYR A 423 -3.25 34.98 8.70
C TYR A 423 -2.96 36.29 9.43
N PRO A 424 -3.61 37.40 9.08
CA PRO A 424 -3.54 38.57 9.93
C PRO A 424 -4.09 38.09 11.27
N LEU A 425 -3.19 37.78 12.21
CA LEU A 425 -3.49 37.84 13.62
C LEU A 425 -3.93 39.28 13.81
N GLY A 426 -5.26 39.45 13.84
CA GLY A 426 -5.92 40.72 14.05
C GLY A 426 -5.18 41.42 15.18
N SER A 427 -4.52 42.51 14.80
CA SER A 427 -3.95 43.46 15.71
C SER A 427 -5.02 43.88 16.71
N ALA A 428 -4.66 43.71 17.98
CA ALA A 428 -5.19 44.38 19.17
C ALA A 428 -6.33 45.39 18.95
N TRP A 429 -7.49 45.05 19.48
CA TRP A 429 -8.42 45.94 20.17
C TRP A 429 -8.87 45.12 21.40
N LEU A 430 -8.54 45.39 22.67
CA LEU A 430 -8.60 46.63 23.45
C LEU A 430 -9.90 47.41 23.21
N LEU A 431 -11.02 46.82 23.61
CA LEU A 431 -11.83 47.25 24.76
C LEU A 431 -12.91 46.22 25.09
#